data_AF-A0AAN8FN88-F1
#
_entry.id   AF-A0AAN8FN88-F1
#
_cell.length_a   1.000
_cell.length_b   1.000
_cell.length_c   1.000
_cell.angle_alpha   90.00
_cell.angle_beta   90.00
_cell.angle_gamma   90.00
#
_symmetry.space_group_name_H-M   'P 1'
#
loop_
_entity.id
_entity.type
_entity.pdbx_description
1 polymer ?
#
loop_
_entity_poly.entity_id
_entity_poly.type
_entity_poly.pdbx_seq_one_letter_code
_entity_poly.pdbx_strand_id
1 'polypeptide(L)'
;MAGTFLYWLLLTYSSIIDRPVSSTPDDPGLTFEQLYQYGKWEYTDQNWPDCVAFMRRALEDFQYFEDELVWCRKKCAGQVQTPDSDPLSQKHAQSERALCLLRCKRERLTEERPPLEKMNTYYDFVERKPYQYIHICYWRMGDLRHAVQAAYTFLVQNPSDKDTLDGIEFYMKQKDYNDDMLVDLLRRPYEKFFMSGVEAYNNEDWNRCVDDLETSLEKTMEEDA
;
A
#
# COMPACT_ATOMS: atom_id res chain seq x y z
N MET A 1 19.12 -49.56 32.65
CA MET A 1 19.01 -48.11 32.93
C MET A 1 19.65 -47.34 31.79
N ALA A 2 18.95 -47.17 30.67
CA ALA A 2 19.40 -46.37 29.52
C ALA A 2 18.25 -46.05 28.52
N GLY A 3 16.99 -46.13 28.96
CA GLY A 3 15.83 -46.14 28.04
C GLY A 3 14.78 -45.05 28.28
N THR A 4 14.94 -44.22 29.31
CA THR A 4 13.89 -43.27 29.74
C THR A 4 14.31 -41.79 29.64
N PHE A 5 15.56 -41.49 29.26
CA PHE A 5 16.05 -40.10 29.18
C PHE A 5 15.97 -39.46 27.78
N LEU A 6 15.67 -40.23 26.73
CA LEU A 6 15.59 -39.70 25.35
C LEU A 6 14.18 -39.31 24.91
N TYR A 7 13.14 -39.70 25.65
CA TYR A 7 11.74 -39.37 25.31
C TYR A 7 11.29 -37.98 25.78
N TRP A 8 12.08 -37.31 26.62
CA TRP A 8 11.75 -35.97 27.14
C TRP A 8 12.44 -34.83 26.38
N LEU A 9 13.29 -35.15 25.38
CA LEU A 9 13.95 -34.16 24.52
C LEU A 9 13.28 -33.99 23.14
N LEU A 10 12.29 -34.83 22.82
CA LEU A 10 11.54 -34.76 21.56
C LEU A 10 10.12 -34.17 21.72
N LEU A 11 9.71 -33.83 22.94
CA LEU A 11 8.41 -33.16 23.23
C LEU A 11 8.55 -31.67 23.58
N THR A 12 9.71 -31.06 23.32
CA THR A 12 9.88 -29.59 23.31
C THR A 12 10.02 -29.03 21.89
N TYR A 13 9.87 -29.87 20.87
CA TYR A 13 9.88 -29.54 19.45
C TYR A 13 8.44 -29.57 18.89
N SER A 14 7.53 -28.72 19.37
CA SER A 14 6.21 -28.53 18.70
C SER A 14 5.33 -27.40 19.25
N SER A 15 5.87 -26.38 19.91
CA SER A 15 5.03 -25.27 20.39
C SER A 15 5.68 -23.89 20.33
N ILE A 16 6.55 -23.65 19.35
CA ILE A 16 7.00 -22.29 18.99
C ILE A 16 6.81 -22.07 17.48
N ILE A 17 5.66 -22.44 16.94
CA ILE A 17 5.19 -21.98 15.64
C ILE A 17 3.69 -21.77 15.81
N ASP A 18 3.32 -20.51 16.01
CA ASP A 18 2.00 -19.90 15.86
C ASP A 18 2.01 -18.61 16.68
N ARG A 19 2.82 -17.65 16.23
CA ARG A 19 2.48 -16.25 16.50
C ARG A 19 1.56 -15.83 15.36
N PRO A 20 0.31 -15.43 15.61
CA PRO A 20 -0.45 -14.71 14.61
C PRO A 20 0.33 -13.42 14.34
N VAL A 21 0.98 -13.37 13.18
CA VAL A 21 1.74 -12.24 12.72
C VAL A 21 0.75 -11.17 12.27
N SER A 22 0.29 -10.39 13.24
CA SER A 22 -0.45 -9.15 13.05
C SER A 22 0.54 -8.01 13.18
N SER A 23 0.90 -7.31 12.09
CA SER A 23 1.50 -5.98 12.26
C SER A 23 0.43 -4.93 12.35
N THR A 24 0.06 -4.66 13.58
CA THR A 24 -0.20 -3.30 14.03
C THR A 24 1.15 -2.57 14.23
N PRO A 25 1.19 -1.29 14.62
CA PRO A 25 2.42 -0.51 14.92
C PRO A 25 3.40 -1.09 15.96
N ASP A 26 3.23 -2.36 16.37
CA ASP A 26 3.85 -3.02 17.50
C ASP A 26 5.18 -3.77 17.17
N ASP A 27 5.61 -3.80 15.90
CA ASP A 27 6.92 -4.33 15.50
C ASP A 27 7.69 -3.30 14.67
N PRO A 28 8.32 -2.31 15.31
CA PRO A 28 8.95 -1.20 14.62
C PRO A 28 10.22 -1.58 13.87
N GLY A 29 10.78 -2.78 14.06
CA GLY A 29 12.09 -3.16 13.54
C GLY A 29 12.13 -3.70 12.11
N LEU A 30 10.97 -3.95 11.48
CA LEU A 30 10.89 -4.45 10.10
C LEU A 30 10.40 -3.36 9.15
N THR A 31 11.18 -3.10 8.10
CA THR A 31 10.82 -2.13 7.07
C THR A 31 9.97 -2.76 5.96
N PHE A 32 9.21 -1.94 5.23
CA PHE A 32 8.47 -2.39 4.05
C PHE A 32 9.39 -3.04 3.01
N GLU A 33 10.66 -2.62 2.93
CA GLU A 33 11.64 -3.23 2.02
C GLU A 33 11.95 -4.67 2.43
N GLN A 34 12.15 -4.92 3.73
CA GLN A 34 12.39 -6.26 4.26
C GLN A 34 11.14 -7.14 4.14
N LEU A 35 9.98 -6.62 4.53
CA LEU A 35 8.70 -7.31 4.42
C LEU A 35 8.38 -7.68 2.97
N TYR A 36 8.66 -6.80 2.02
CA TYR A 36 8.49 -7.07 0.60
C TYR A 36 9.41 -8.19 0.11
N GLN A 37 10.68 -8.21 0.55
CA GLN A 37 11.57 -9.33 0.23
C GLN A 37 11.07 -10.64 0.82
N TYR A 38 10.60 -10.64 2.07
CA TYR A 38 10.05 -11.84 2.72
C TYR A 38 8.83 -12.35 1.96
N GLY A 39 7.90 -11.47 1.58
CA GLY A 39 6.75 -11.84 0.75
C GLY A 39 7.15 -12.45 -0.60
N LYS A 40 8.25 -11.98 -1.21
CA LYS A 40 8.77 -12.56 -2.47
C LYS A 40 9.41 -13.93 -2.27
N TRP A 41 10.05 -14.17 -1.12
CA TRP A 41 10.56 -15.50 -0.76
C TRP A 41 9.40 -16.47 -0.56
N GLU A 42 8.40 -16.12 0.23
CA GLU A 42 7.21 -16.95 0.43
C GLU A 42 6.44 -17.21 -0.87
N TYR A 43 6.37 -16.22 -1.76
CA TYR A 43 5.83 -16.40 -3.12
C TYR A 43 6.60 -17.48 -3.90
N THR A 44 7.92 -17.45 -3.83
CA THR A 44 8.79 -18.41 -4.52
C THR A 44 8.67 -19.81 -3.91
N ASP A 45 8.53 -19.87 -2.59
CA ASP A 45 8.35 -21.09 -1.82
C ASP A 45 6.92 -21.65 -1.88
N GLN A 46 6.02 -20.97 -2.60
CA GLN A 46 4.60 -21.33 -2.78
C GLN A 46 3.80 -21.34 -1.46
N ASN A 47 4.27 -20.60 -0.48
CA ASN A 47 3.57 -20.38 0.77
C ASN A 47 2.63 -19.17 0.62
N TRP A 48 1.46 -19.43 0.03
CA TRP A 48 0.50 -18.38 -0.34
C TRP A 48 -0.04 -17.57 0.84
N PRO A 49 -0.40 -18.16 2.00
CA PRO A 49 -0.86 -17.40 3.15
C PRO A 49 0.17 -16.39 3.65
N ASP A 50 1.43 -16.81 3.80
CA ASP A 50 2.49 -15.94 4.29
C ASP A 50 2.93 -14.92 3.23
N CYS A 51 2.89 -15.27 1.94
CA CYS A 51 3.03 -14.31 0.84
C CYS A 51 2.05 -13.13 1.00
N VAL A 52 0.76 -13.43 1.17
CA VAL A 52 -0.26 -12.39 1.34
C VAL A 52 -0.01 -11.60 2.63
N ALA A 53 0.28 -12.30 3.73
CA ALA A 53 0.54 -11.67 5.01
C ALA A 53 1.68 -10.65 4.89
N PHE A 54 2.88 -11.07 4.48
CA PHE A 54 4.03 -10.17 4.36
C PHE A 54 3.80 -9.02 3.37
N MET A 55 3.16 -9.28 2.23
CA MET A 55 2.87 -8.24 1.25
C MET A 55 1.91 -7.17 1.79
N ARG A 56 0.86 -7.57 2.51
CA ARG A 56 -0.06 -6.61 3.16
C ARG A 56 0.65 -5.81 4.24
N ARG A 57 1.45 -6.46 5.08
CA ARG A 57 2.26 -5.77 6.11
C ARG A 57 3.21 -4.76 5.47
N ALA A 58 3.82 -5.10 4.34
CA ALA A 58 4.70 -4.21 3.61
C ALA A 58 3.94 -2.98 3.07
N LEU A 59 2.71 -3.16 2.55
CA LEU A 59 1.86 -2.05 2.10
C LEU A 59 1.47 -1.10 3.24
N GLU A 60 1.10 -1.66 4.41
CA GLU A 60 0.77 -0.90 5.61
C GLU A 60 1.98 -0.08 6.10
N ASP A 61 3.17 -0.68 6.11
CA ASP A 61 4.41 0.00 6.49
C ASP A 61 4.84 1.08 5.48
N PHE A 62 4.65 0.82 4.18
CA PHE A 62 4.91 1.81 3.13
C PHE A 62 3.98 3.02 3.26
N GLN A 63 2.71 2.81 3.60
CA GLN A 63 1.78 3.90 3.85
C GLN A 63 2.23 4.76 5.04
N TYR A 64 2.66 4.13 6.14
CA TYR A 64 3.24 4.84 7.26
C TYR A 64 4.46 5.67 6.84
N PHE A 65 5.38 5.09 6.05
CA PHE A 65 6.55 5.81 5.54
C PHE A 65 6.16 7.06 4.71
N GLU A 66 5.19 6.94 3.81
CA GLU A 66 4.68 8.08 3.03
C GLU A 66 4.03 9.15 3.92
N ASP A 67 3.23 8.74 4.91
CA ASP A 67 2.57 9.65 5.84
C ASP A 67 3.59 10.47 6.64
N GLU A 68 4.71 9.85 7.06
CA GLU A 68 5.82 10.53 7.72
C GLU A 68 6.49 11.59 6.81
N LEU A 69 6.64 11.28 5.52
CA LEU A 69 7.18 12.23 4.55
C LEU A 69 6.22 13.39 4.28
N VAL A 70 4.92 13.11 4.15
CA VAL A 70 3.86 14.11 3.97
C VAL A 70 3.80 15.03 5.19
N TRP A 71 3.85 14.46 6.40
CA TRP A 71 3.87 15.21 7.64
C TRP A 71 5.04 16.20 7.68
N CYS A 72 6.25 15.75 7.33
CA CYS A 72 7.41 16.63 7.23
C CYS A 72 7.23 17.74 6.20
N ARG A 73 6.62 17.46 5.05
CA ARG A 73 6.31 18.48 4.03
C ARG A 73 5.31 19.51 4.54
N LYS A 74 4.24 19.09 5.22
CA LYS A 74 3.23 19.99 5.81
C LYS A 74 3.85 20.86 6.91
N LYS A 75 4.60 20.27 7.86
CA LYS A 75 5.31 21.01 8.92
C LYS A 75 6.25 22.08 8.35
N CYS A 76 7.09 21.70 7.38
CA CYS A 76 8.07 22.63 6.81
C CYS A 76 7.45 23.69 5.88
N ALA A 77 6.28 23.43 5.28
CA ALA A 77 5.54 24.45 4.54
C ALA A 77 5.02 25.56 5.46
N GLY A 78 4.61 25.23 6.69
CA GLY A 78 4.15 26.21 7.68
C GLY A 78 5.26 26.97 8.43
N GLN A 79 6.49 26.43 8.48
CA GLN A 79 7.60 27.03 9.24
C GLN A 79 8.47 28.00 8.44
N VAL A 80 8.51 27.88 7.11
CA VAL A 80 9.35 28.72 6.24
C VAL A 80 8.56 29.93 5.76
N GLN A 81 9.15 31.11 5.84
CA GLN A 81 8.50 32.34 5.38
C GLN A 81 8.25 32.31 3.87
N THR A 82 7.11 32.85 3.45
CA THR A 82 6.80 33.02 2.03
C THR A 82 7.78 34.02 1.41
N PRO A 83 8.56 33.64 0.38
CA PRO A 83 9.54 34.54 -0.21
C PRO A 83 8.86 35.65 -1.01
N ASP A 84 9.52 36.80 -1.07
CA ASP A 84 9.14 37.90 -1.96
C ASP A 84 9.49 37.58 -3.43
N SER A 85 9.12 38.46 -4.36
CA SER A 85 9.48 38.31 -5.79
C SER A 85 10.99 38.38 -6.05
N ASP A 86 11.79 38.77 -5.06
CA ASP A 86 13.23 38.86 -5.16
C ASP A 86 13.89 37.46 -5.30
N PRO A 87 14.77 37.24 -6.31
CA PRO A 87 15.40 35.94 -6.53
C PRO A 87 16.25 35.43 -5.37
N LEU A 88 16.85 36.32 -4.55
CA LEU A 88 17.65 35.91 -3.40
C LEU A 88 16.73 35.44 -2.26
N SER A 89 15.62 36.14 -2.03
CA SER A 89 14.56 35.73 -1.10
C SER A 89 14.01 34.33 -1.43
N GLN A 90 13.70 34.06 -2.70
CA GLN A 90 13.23 32.75 -3.15
C GLN A 90 14.25 31.63 -2.90
N LYS A 91 15.52 31.86 -3.24
CA LYS A 91 16.60 30.89 -3.01
C LYS A 91 16.85 30.65 -1.53
N HIS A 92 16.71 31.68 -0.70
CA HIS A 92 16.83 31.57 0.74
C HIS A 92 15.71 30.70 1.32
N ALA A 93 14.44 31.00 1.01
CA ALA A 93 13.30 30.20 1.44
C ALA A 93 13.39 28.74 0.95
N GLN A 94 13.83 28.50 -0.28
CA GLN A 94 14.06 27.14 -0.79
C GLN A 94 15.10 26.39 0.04
N SER A 95 16.19 27.07 0.41
CA SER A 95 17.28 26.50 1.20
C SER A 95 16.85 26.22 2.65
N GLU A 96 16.09 27.13 3.27
CA GLU A 96 15.50 26.93 4.59
C GLU A 96 14.51 25.75 4.61
N ARG A 97 13.66 25.65 3.58
CA ARG A 97 12.75 24.51 3.42
C ARG A 97 13.49 23.20 3.26
N ALA A 98 14.56 23.17 2.48
CA ALA A 98 15.40 21.97 2.33
C ALA A 98 16.04 21.57 3.67
N LEU A 99 16.57 22.52 4.44
CA LEU A 99 17.15 22.27 5.76
C LEU A 99 16.10 21.75 6.77
N CYS A 100 14.89 22.33 6.76
CA CYS A 100 13.79 21.86 7.58
C CYS A 100 13.43 20.40 7.25
N LEU A 101 13.29 20.07 5.97
CA LEU A 101 12.96 18.72 5.53
C LEU A 101 14.03 17.71 5.94
N LEU A 102 15.32 18.05 5.79
CA LEU A 102 16.43 17.18 6.19
C LEU A 102 16.43 16.90 7.71
N ARG A 103 16.15 17.93 8.53
CA ARG A 103 16.04 17.76 9.99
C ARG A 103 14.83 16.93 10.36
N CYS A 104 13.67 17.25 9.80
CA CYS A 104 12.42 16.55 10.07
C CYS A 104 12.53 15.05 9.74
N LYS A 105 13.06 14.71 8.55
CA LYS A 105 13.26 13.31 8.16
C LYS A 105 14.18 12.57 9.11
N ARG A 106 15.25 13.20 9.60
CA ARG A 106 16.15 12.60 10.60
C ARG A 106 15.47 12.37 11.95
N GLU A 107 14.54 13.24 12.33
CA GLU A 107 13.78 13.11 13.58
C GLU A 107 12.70 12.02 13.50
N ARG A 108 12.02 11.91 12.35
CA ARG A 108 10.90 10.98 12.15
C ARG A 108 11.34 9.58 11.71
N LEU A 109 12.43 9.47 10.96
CA LEU A 109 13.00 8.21 10.49
C LEU A 109 14.18 7.83 11.41
N THR A 110 13.89 6.99 12.40
CA THR A 110 14.81 6.58 13.48
C THR A 110 15.61 5.33 13.10
N GLU A 111 16.43 4.80 14.00
CA GLU A 111 17.13 3.53 13.77
C GLU A 111 16.17 2.33 13.65
N GLU A 112 15.06 2.37 14.38
CA GLU A 112 14.00 1.35 14.27
C GLU A 112 13.25 1.51 12.95
N ARG A 113 12.98 2.75 12.53
CA ARG A 113 12.31 3.09 11.27
C ARG A 113 13.26 3.83 10.33
N PRO A 114 14.26 3.13 9.74
CA PRO A 114 15.31 3.77 8.97
C PRO A 114 14.75 4.46 7.73
N PRO A 115 15.48 5.46 7.19
CA PRO A 115 15.15 6.03 5.89
C PRO A 115 15.28 4.97 4.79
N LEU A 116 14.62 5.24 3.67
CA LEU A 116 14.66 4.41 2.46
C LEU A 116 16.09 3.96 2.12
N GLU A 117 16.29 2.65 2.05
CA GLU A 117 17.56 2.04 1.67
C GLU A 117 17.69 1.99 0.14
N LYS A 118 16.65 1.50 -0.55
CA LYS A 118 16.70 1.27 -2.00
C LYS A 118 15.55 1.95 -2.74
N MET A 119 15.92 2.88 -3.61
CA MET A 119 14.97 3.63 -4.43
C MET A 119 14.15 2.76 -5.40
N ASN A 120 14.70 1.64 -5.87
CA ASN A 120 13.95 0.72 -6.73
C ASN A 120 12.76 0.09 -5.98
N THR A 121 12.92 -0.28 -4.71
CA THR A 121 11.81 -0.80 -3.89
C THR A 121 10.73 0.24 -3.75
N TYR A 122 11.09 1.50 -3.50
CA TYR A 122 10.12 2.60 -3.48
C TYR A 122 9.31 2.68 -4.78
N TYR A 123 9.97 2.63 -5.95
CA TYR A 123 9.28 2.66 -7.24
C TYR A 123 8.39 1.43 -7.44
N ASP A 124 8.79 0.24 -6.98
CA ASP A 124 7.94 -0.95 -7.04
C ASP A 124 6.59 -0.72 -6.31
N PHE A 125 6.60 -0.01 -5.18
CA PHE A 125 5.38 0.32 -4.43
C PHE A 125 4.55 1.41 -5.09
N VAL A 126 5.19 2.45 -5.63
CA VAL A 126 4.51 3.49 -6.43
C VAL A 126 3.83 2.88 -7.66
N GLU A 127 4.48 1.90 -8.30
CA GLU A 127 3.94 1.12 -9.42
C GLU A 127 2.96 0.02 -8.96
N ARG A 128 2.61 -0.06 -7.67
CA ARG A 128 1.67 -1.04 -7.10
C ARG A 128 2.09 -2.51 -7.28
N LYS A 129 3.36 -2.82 -7.54
CA LYS A 129 3.85 -4.19 -7.76
C LYS A 129 3.55 -5.20 -6.64
N PRO A 130 3.46 -4.84 -5.34
CA PRO A 130 2.99 -5.79 -4.34
C PRO A 130 1.63 -6.43 -4.68
N TYR A 131 0.73 -5.68 -5.33
CA TYR A 131 -0.56 -6.20 -5.77
C TYR A 131 -0.44 -7.27 -6.87
N GLN A 132 0.59 -7.20 -7.72
CA GLN A 132 0.92 -8.22 -8.71
C GLN A 132 1.20 -9.58 -8.05
N TYR A 133 1.92 -9.60 -6.93
CA TYR A 133 2.15 -10.83 -6.17
C TYR A 133 0.89 -11.27 -5.40
N ILE A 134 0.22 -10.32 -4.74
CA ILE A 134 -0.95 -10.57 -3.90
C ILE A 134 -2.07 -11.26 -4.69
N HIS A 135 -2.37 -10.82 -5.93
CA HIS A 135 -3.47 -11.43 -6.68
C HIS A 135 -3.21 -12.90 -7.03
N ILE A 136 -1.96 -13.24 -7.34
CA ILE A 136 -1.56 -14.63 -7.62
C ILE A 136 -1.66 -15.46 -6.33
N CYS A 137 -1.19 -14.93 -5.20
CA CYS A 137 -1.26 -15.63 -3.92
C CYS A 137 -2.72 -15.89 -3.50
N TYR A 138 -3.62 -14.90 -3.60
CA TYR A 138 -5.05 -15.12 -3.35
C TYR A 138 -5.68 -16.14 -4.28
N TRP A 139 -5.36 -16.09 -5.58
CA TRP A 139 -5.84 -17.07 -6.55
C TRP A 139 -5.43 -18.50 -6.16
N ARG A 140 -4.17 -18.69 -5.73
CA ARG A 140 -3.65 -19.99 -5.29
C ARG A 140 -4.30 -20.48 -3.99
N MET A 141 -4.78 -19.57 -3.15
CA MET A 141 -5.58 -19.88 -1.95
C MET A 141 -7.05 -20.19 -2.26
N GLY A 142 -7.50 -19.99 -3.50
CA GLY A 142 -8.91 -20.15 -3.90
C GLY A 142 -9.79 -18.94 -3.58
N ASP A 143 -9.20 -17.80 -3.22
CA ASP A 143 -9.92 -16.55 -2.96
C ASP A 143 -10.02 -15.71 -4.23
N LEU A 144 -11.04 -16.01 -5.06
CA LEU A 144 -11.26 -15.33 -6.32
C LEU A 144 -11.53 -13.83 -6.14
N ARG A 145 -12.31 -13.44 -5.12
CA ARG A 145 -12.72 -12.04 -4.91
C ARG A 145 -11.49 -11.17 -4.64
N HIS A 146 -10.66 -11.55 -3.69
CA HIS A 146 -9.47 -10.76 -3.37
C HIS A 146 -8.40 -10.84 -4.48
N ALA A 147 -8.34 -11.94 -5.23
CA ALA A 147 -7.49 -12.03 -6.41
C ALA A 147 -7.88 -11.00 -7.48
N VAL A 148 -9.17 -10.93 -7.85
CA VAL A 148 -9.66 -9.95 -8.83
C VAL A 148 -9.42 -8.52 -8.36
N GLN A 149 -9.74 -8.21 -7.10
CA GLN A 149 -9.54 -6.88 -6.53
C GLN A 149 -8.07 -6.45 -6.55
N ALA A 150 -7.14 -7.33 -6.17
CA ALA A 150 -5.71 -7.04 -6.20
C ALA A 150 -5.19 -6.87 -7.63
N ALA A 151 -5.59 -7.73 -8.57
CA ALA A 151 -5.19 -7.61 -9.97
C ALA A 151 -5.71 -6.30 -10.60
N TYR A 152 -6.96 -5.95 -10.32
CA TYR A 152 -7.55 -4.70 -10.82
C TYR A 152 -6.86 -3.47 -10.22
N THR A 153 -6.55 -3.50 -8.91
CA THR A 153 -5.79 -2.44 -8.23
C THR A 153 -4.43 -2.19 -8.88
N PHE A 154 -3.74 -3.24 -9.34
CA PHE A 154 -2.49 -3.13 -10.07
C PHE A 154 -2.67 -2.53 -11.47
N LEU A 155 -3.69 -2.97 -12.22
CA LEU A 155 -3.98 -2.50 -13.57
C LEU A 155 -4.39 -1.03 -13.64
N VAL A 156 -5.05 -0.49 -12.62
CA VAL A 156 -5.38 0.94 -12.57
C VAL A 156 -4.13 1.80 -12.73
N GLN A 157 -3.00 1.39 -12.14
CA GLN A 157 -1.72 2.08 -12.29
C GLN A 157 -0.94 1.62 -13.53
N ASN A 158 -1.13 0.37 -13.96
CA ASN A 158 -0.38 -0.26 -15.05
C ASN A 158 -1.32 -0.81 -16.14
N PRO A 159 -2.03 0.05 -16.88
CA PRO A 159 -3.10 -0.38 -17.80
C PRO A 159 -2.60 -1.17 -19.03
N SER A 160 -1.29 -1.18 -19.27
CA SER A 160 -0.67 -1.87 -20.42
C SER A 160 0.01 -3.20 -20.04
N ASP A 161 -0.09 -3.63 -18.77
CA ASP A 161 0.52 -4.88 -18.32
C ASP A 161 -0.27 -6.09 -18.84
N LYS A 162 0.32 -6.80 -19.81
CA LYS A 162 -0.34 -7.92 -20.50
C LYS A 162 -0.60 -9.10 -19.57
N ASP A 163 0.36 -9.42 -18.71
CA ASP A 163 0.27 -10.59 -17.84
C ASP A 163 -0.92 -10.45 -16.86
N THR A 164 -1.14 -9.25 -16.31
CA THR A 164 -2.28 -9.00 -15.42
C THR A 164 -3.58 -8.87 -16.19
N LEU A 165 -3.59 -8.29 -17.40
CA LEU A 165 -4.78 -8.28 -18.27
C LEU A 165 -5.26 -9.69 -18.59
N ASP A 166 -4.35 -10.57 -19.00
CA ASP A 166 -4.63 -11.99 -19.26
C ASP A 166 -5.11 -12.70 -17.98
N GLY A 167 -4.52 -12.33 -16.83
CA GLY A 167 -4.93 -12.81 -15.51
C GLY A 167 -6.38 -12.45 -15.16
N ILE A 168 -6.80 -11.20 -15.37
CA ILE A 168 -8.18 -10.78 -15.16
C ILE A 168 -9.11 -11.45 -16.14
N GLU A 169 -8.77 -11.51 -17.44
CA GLU A 169 -9.61 -12.20 -18.43
C GLU A 169 -9.82 -13.67 -18.04
N PHE A 170 -8.79 -14.30 -17.48
CA PHE A 170 -8.90 -15.65 -16.93
C PHE A 170 -9.82 -15.71 -15.69
N TYR A 171 -9.75 -14.75 -14.77
CA TYR A 171 -10.64 -14.68 -13.61
C TYR A 171 -12.10 -14.45 -14.01
N MET A 172 -12.36 -13.61 -15.02
CA MET A 172 -13.71 -13.34 -15.53
C MET A 172 -14.41 -14.58 -16.10
N LYS A 173 -13.64 -15.59 -16.52
CA LYS A 173 -14.18 -16.87 -17.03
C LYS A 173 -14.56 -17.86 -15.93
N GLN A 174 -14.22 -17.57 -14.67
CA GLN A 174 -14.55 -18.45 -13.56
C GLN A 174 -16.04 -18.37 -13.22
N LYS A 175 -16.62 -19.47 -12.74
CA LYS A 175 -18.06 -19.55 -12.43
C LYS A 175 -18.49 -18.62 -11.30
N ASP A 176 -17.58 -18.36 -10.36
CA ASP A 176 -17.84 -17.57 -9.17
C ASP A 176 -17.55 -16.08 -9.38
N TYR A 177 -17.19 -15.66 -10.60
CA TYR A 177 -16.90 -14.28 -10.93
C TYR A 177 -18.17 -13.42 -11.01
N ASN A 178 -18.04 -12.17 -10.56
CA ASN A 178 -19.06 -11.13 -10.71
C ASN A 178 -18.36 -9.77 -10.90
N ASP A 179 -18.97 -8.88 -11.68
CA ASP A 179 -18.43 -7.56 -12.00
C ASP A 179 -18.28 -6.67 -10.75
N ASP A 180 -19.00 -6.97 -9.65
CA ASP A 180 -18.82 -6.31 -8.35
C ASP A 180 -17.42 -6.53 -7.74
N MET A 181 -16.65 -7.49 -8.25
CA MET A 181 -15.30 -7.78 -7.77
C MET A 181 -14.23 -6.84 -8.35
N LEU A 182 -14.53 -6.09 -9.43
CA LEU A 182 -13.61 -5.14 -10.06
C LEU A 182 -13.53 -3.82 -9.26
N VAL A 183 -12.93 -3.91 -8.07
CA VAL A 183 -12.78 -2.79 -7.15
C VAL A 183 -11.30 -2.49 -6.96
N ASP A 184 -10.93 -1.22 -7.15
CA ASP A 184 -9.59 -0.73 -6.78
C ASP A 184 -9.54 -0.58 -5.25
N LEU A 185 -8.66 -1.34 -4.60
CA LEU A 185 -8.45 -1.35 -3.16
C LEU A 185 -7.82 -0.03 -2.66
N LEU A 186 -7.15 0.71 -3.54
CA LEU A 186 -6.56 2.02 -3.24
C LEU A 186 -7.45 3.18 -3.67
N ARG A 187 -8.68 2.91 -4.12
CA ARG A 187 -9.63 3.92 -4.57
C ARG A 187 -9.87 4.95 -3.47
N ARG A 188 -9.67 6.23 -3.82
CA ARG A 188 -9.89 7.33 -2.88
C ARG A 188 -11.38 7.61 -2.71
N PRO A 189 -11.80 8.19 -1.56
CA PRO A 189 -13.21 8.53 -1.35
C PRO A 189 -13.79 9.45 -2.43
N TYR A 190 -13.02 10.44 -2.88
CA TYR A 190 -13.46 11.38 -3.92
C TYR A 190 -13.65 10.69 -5.29
N GLU A 191 -12.78 9.74 -5.65
CA GLU A 191 -12.87 8.98 -6.91
C GLU A 191 -14.15 8.14 -6.96
N LYS A 192 -14.56 7.57 -5.83
CA LYS A 192 -15.81 6.81 -5.72
C LYS A 192 -17.02 7.68 -6.10
N PHE A 193 -17.13 8.87 -5.51
CA PHE A 193 -18.23 9.79 -5.82
C PHE A 193 -18.13 10.34 -7.24
N PHE A 194 -16.92 10.63 -7.72
CA PHE A 194 -16.71 11.06 -9.10
C PHE A 194 -17.25 10.03 -10.11
N MET A 195 -16.89 8.75 -9.95
CA MET A 195 -17.36 7.69 -10.83
C MET A 195 -18.89 7.50 -10.76
N SER A 196 -19.47 7.58 -9.56
CA SER A 196 -20.93 7.53 -9.37
C SER A 196 -21.62 8.71 -10.07
N GLY A 197 -21.07 9.92 -9.97
CA GLY A 197 -21.56 11.11 -10.66
C GLY A 197 -21.48 10.99 -12.19
N VAL A 198 -20.38 10.45 -12.72
CA VAL A 198 -20.23 10.17 -14.16
C VAL A 198 -21.24 9.11 -14.64
N GLU A 199 -21.49 8.08 -13.84
CA GLU A 199 -22.54 7.09 -14.13
C GLU A 199 -23.93 7.72 -14.15
N ALA A 200 -24.26 8.56 -13.15
CA ALA A 200 -25.52 9.29 -13.10
C ALA A 200 -25.69 10.25 -14.29
N TYR A 201 -24.61 10.92 -14.71
CA TYR A 201 -24.59 11.76 -15.91
C TYR A 201 -24.94 10.96 -17.17
N ASN A 202 -24.32 9.78 -17.35
CA ASN A 202 -24.57 8.92 -18.50
C ASN A 202 -26.01 8.36 -18.51
N ASN A 203 -26.63 8.24 -17.34
CA ASN A 203 -28.01 7.78 -17.16
C ASN A 203 -29.04 8.93 -17.14
N GLU A 204 -28.62 10.18 -17.37
CA GLU A 204 -29.46 11.39 -17.31
C GLU A 204 -30.14 11.63 -15.95
N ASP A 205 -29.60 11.06 -14.87
CA ASP A 205 -30.05 11.33 -13.49
C ASP A 205 -29.35 12.58 -12.96
N TRP A 206 -29.89 13.74 -13.33
CA TRP A 206 -29.29 15.05 -13.03
C TRP A 206 -29.18 15.34 -11.53
N ASN A 207 -30.17 14.92 -10.73
CA ASN A 207 -30.16 15.20 -9.30
C ASN A 207 -29.02 14.46 -8.61
N ARG A 208 -28.91 13.14 -8.86
CA ARG A 208 -27.82 12.33 -8.31
C ARG A 208 -26.46 12.78 -8.84
N CYS A 209 -26.38 13.14 -10.12
CA CYS A 209 -25.14 13.62 -10.73
C CYS A 209 -24.58 14.86 -10.01
N VAL A 210 -25.43 15.86 -9.74
CA VAL A 210 -25.01 17.07 -9.01
C VAL A 210 -24.53 16.71 -7.61
N ASP A 211 -25.33 15.95 -6.85
CA ASP A 211 -24.99 15.57 -5.47
C ASP A 211 -23.67 14.79 -5.39
N ASP A 212 -23.48 13.80 -6.27
CA ASP A 212 -22.28 12.97 -6.29
C ASP A 212 -21.03 13.77 -6.71
N LEU A 213 -21.14 14.67 -7.69
CA LEU A 213 -20.01 15.49 -8.13
C LEU A 213 -19.63 16.57 -7.10
N GLU A 214 -20.61 17.20 -6.44
CA GLU A 214 -20.35 18.15 -5.35
C GLU A 214 -19.69 17.44 -4.16
N THR A 215 -20.18 16.25 -3.79
CA THR A 215 -19.57 15.43 -2.74
C THR A 215 -18.14 15.01 -3.11
N SER A 216 -17.91 14.64 -4.37
CA SER A 216 -16.56 14.33 -4.86
C SER A 216 -15.61 15.51 -4.67
N LEU A 217 -16.04 16.73 -5.05
CA LEU A 217 -15.25 17.94 -4.89
C LEU A 217 -14.95 18.24 -3.42
N GLU A 218 -15.94 18.13 -2.53
CA GLU A 218 -15.75 18.30 -1.08
C GLU A 218 -14.69 17.33 -0.56
N LYS A 219 -14.76 16.06 -0.95
CA LYS A 219 -13.79 15.04 -0.53
C LYS A 219 -12.38 15.27 -1.06
N THR A 220 -12.23 15.81 -2.27
CA THR A 220 -10.91 16.22 -2.77
C THR A 220 -10.33 17.35 -1.92
N MET A 221 -11.16 18.35 -1.56
CA MET A 221 -10.70 19.47 -0.73
C MET A 221 -10.31 19.04 0.69
N GLU A 222 -11.01 18.07 1.28
CA GLU A 222 -10.66 17.50 2.59
C GLU A 222 -9.29 16.78 2.57
N GLU A 223 -8.95 16.10 1.48
CA GLU A 223 -7.68 15.38 1.34
C GLU A 223 -6.48 16.32 1.13
N ASP A 224 -6.71 17.43 0.42
CA ASP A 224 -5.69 18.46 0.14
C ASP A 224 -5.40 19.39 1.34
N ALA A 225 -6.31 19.46 2.33
CA ALA A 225 -6.18 20.31 3.53
C ALA A 225 -5.07 19.83 4.49
#